data_AF-A0A2R6KM69-F1
#
_entry.id   AF-A0A2R6KM69-F1
#
_cell.length_a   1.000
_cell.length_b   1.000
_cell.length_c   1.000
_cell.angle_alpha   90.00
_cell.angle_beta   90.00
_cell.angle_gamma   90.00
#
_symmetry.space_group_name_H-M   'P 1'
#
loop_
_entity.id
_entity.type
_entity.pdbx_description
1 polymer ?
#
loop_
_entity_poly.entity_id
_entity_poly.type
_entity_poly.pdbx_seq_one_letter_code
_entity_poly.pdbx_strand_id
1 'polypeptide(L)' 'MFVVGFVPGVLYAQQRAVSPLFIVVSLLVLTGLGTWQTVQSGLTPVGPTPFGWYTLLWVGVLVIVGLFGGVELQIKQLG' A
#
# COMPACT_ATOMS: atom_id res chain seq x y z
N MET A 1 1.41 -6.67 12.39
CA MET A 1 1.91 -6.36 11.03
C MET A 1 1.51 -7.39 9.95
N PHE A 2 1.04 -8.60 10.30
CA PHE A 2 0.53 -9.61 9.34
C PHE A 2 -0.64 -9.12 8.45
N VAL A 3 -1.39 -8.11 8.90
CA VAL A 3 -2.60 -7.61 8.22
C VAL A 3 -2.28 -6.78 6.96
N VAL A 4 -1.04 -6.28 6.83
CA VAL A 4 -0.66 -5.36 5.74
C VAL A 4 -0.65 -6.05 4.37
N GLY A 5 -0.19 -7.30 4.31
CA GLY A 5 -0.25 -8.12 3.10
C GLY A 5 -1.56 -8.88 2.92
N PHE A 6 -2.38 -8.98 3.97
CA PHE A 6 -3.53 -9.88 3.99
C PHE A 6 -4.65 -9.41 3.06
N VAL A 7 -5.05 -8.14 3.13
CA VAL A 7 -6.18 -7.63 2.32
C VAL A 7 -5.87 -7.64 0.81
N PRO A 8 -4.72 -7.15 0.32
CA PRO A 8 -4.37 -7.25 -1.09
C PRO A 8 -4.19 -8.71 -1.53
N GLY A 9 -3.63 -9.56 -0.65
CA GLY A 9 -3.46 -10.98 -0.92
C GLY A 9 -4.80 -11.71 -1.08
N VAL A 10 -5.79 -11.39 -0.25
CA VAL A 10 -7.15 -11.94 -0.36
C VAL A 10 -7.86 -11.47 -1.63
N LEU A 11 -7.79 -10.17 -1.95
CA LEU A 11 -8.36 -9.62 -3.18
C LEU A 11 -7.75 -10.27 -4.43
N TYR A 12 -6.43 -10.46 -4.44
CA TYR A 12 -5.76 -11.15 -5.53
C TYR A 12 -6.14 -12.65 -5.61
N ALA A 13 -6.07 -13.37 -4.49
CA ALA A 13 -6.31 -14.80 -4.45
C ALA A 13 -7.75 -15.19 -4.80
N GLN A 14 -8.74 -14.41 -4.33
CA GLN A 14 -10.15 -14.72 -4.53
C GLN A 14 -10.72 -14.13 -5.82
N GLN A 15 -10.29 -12.91 -6.19
CA GLN A 15 -10.96 -12.12 -7.22
C GLN A 15 -10.04 -11.81 -8.42
N ARG A 16 -8.78 -12.28 -8.38
CA ARG A 16 -7.73 -11.96 -9.36
C ARG A 16 -7.57 -10.45 -9.59
N ALA A 17 -7.90 -9.63 -8.59
CA ALA A 17 -7.70 -8.18 -8.65
C ALA A 17 -6.21 -7.88 -8.46
N VAL A 18 -5.58 -7.26 -9.46
CA VAL A 18 -4.12 -7.06 -9.49
C VAL A 18 -3.75 -5.64 -9.05
N SER A 19 -4.62 -4.65 -9.28
CA SER A 19 -4.39 -3.26 -8.88
C SER A 19 -4.18 -3.07 -7.37
N PRO A 20 -4.89 -3.77 -6.45
CA PRO A 20 -4.57 -3.77 -5.02
C PRO A 20 -3.10 -4.07 -4.70
N LEU A 21 -2.55 -5.08 -5.38
CA LEU A 21 -1.20 -5.56 -5.14
C LEU A 21 -0.17 -4.52 -5.58
N PHE A 22 -0.33 -3.97 -6.79
CA PHE A 22 0.57 -2.96 -7.32
C PHE A 22 0.59 -1.68 -6.49
N ILE A 23 -0.56 -1.24 -5.97
CA ILE A 23 -0.64 -0.06 -5.10
C ILE A 23 0.15 -0.28 -3.82
N VAL A 24 -0.06 -1.42 -3.14
CA VAL A 24 0.63 -1.71 -1.87
C VAL A 24 2.13 -1.89 -2.06
N VAL A 25 2.55 -2.62 -3.10
CA VAL A 25 3.98 -2.81 -3.40
C VAL A 25 4.64 -1.48 -3.74
N SER A 26 4.00 -0.66 -4.58
CA SER A 26 4.53 0.67 -4.95
C SER A 26 4.69 1.56 -3.72
N LEU A 27 3.66 1.65 -2.87
CA LEU A 27 3.72 2.44 -1.64
C LEU A 27 4.81 1.93 -0.69
N LEU A 28 4.95 0.61 -0.56
CA LEU A 28 5.99 0.01 0.28
C LEU A 28 7.40 0.36 -0.22
N VAL A 29 7.64 0.24 -1.53
CA VAL A 29 8.94 0.58 -2.13
C VAL A 29 9.24 2.07 -1.99
N LEU A 30 8.29 2.94 -2.35
CA LEU A 30 8.48 4.39 -2.29
C LEU A 30 8.75 4.87 -0.86
N THR A 31 8.02 4.33 0.12
CA THR A 31 8.18 4.71 1.53
C THR A 31 9.44 4.14 2.15
N GLY A 32 9.87 2.94 1.72
CA GLY A 32 11.17 2.37 2.05
C GLY A 32 12.32 3.22 1.53
N LEU A 33 12.27 3.63 0.25
CA LEU A 33 13.27 4.51 -0.37
C LEU A 33 13.30 5.89 0.29
N GLY A 34 12.14 6.49 0.57
CA GLY A 34 12.07 7.78 1.28
C GLY A 34 12.64 7.68 2.70
N THR A 35 12.41 6.55 3.39
CA THR A 35 13.01 6.30 4.71
C THR A 35 14.52 6.14 4.61
N TRP A 36 15.01 5.40 3.62
CA TRP A 36 16.45 5.27 3.35
C TRP A 36 17.11 6.63 3.12
N GLN A 37 16.52 7.47 2.27
CA GLN A 37 17.00 8.84 2.04
C GLN A 37 16.99 9.69 3.32
N THR A 38 15.93 9.59 4.12
CA THR A 38 15.83 10.31 5.40
C THR A 38 16.98 9.91 6.34
N VAL A 39 17.26 8.62 6.47
CA VAL A 39 18.36 8.11 7.31
C VAL A 39 19.73 8.54 6.77
N GLN A 40 19.93 8.47 5.45
CA GLN A 40 21.19 8.87 4.80
C GLN A 40 21.48 10.37 4.87
N SER A 41 20.46 11.20 5.07
CA SER A 41 20.62 12.65 5.19
C SER A 41 21.39 13.09 6.45
N GLY A 42 21.59 12.18 7.41
CA GLY A 42 22.24 12.47 8.69
C GLY A 42 21.40 13.34 9.64
N LEU A 43 20.21 13.76 9.22
CA LEU A 43 19.26 14.49 10.04
C LEU A 43 18.52 13.53 10.97
N THR A 44 18.27 13.97 12.20
CA THR A 44 17.42 13.22 13.13
C THR A 44 15.95 13.47 12.79
N PRO A 45 15.16 12.44 12.42
CA PRO A 45 13.75 12.65 12.11
C PRO A 45 12.99 13.09 13.37
N VAL A 46 12.39 14.28 13.32
CA VAL A 46 11.53 14.80 14.40
C VAL A 46 10.10 14.26 14.35
N GLY A 47 9.77 13.47 13.33
CA GLY A 47 8.47 12.83 13.14
C GLY A 47 8.59 11.46 12.46
N PRO A 48 7.47 10.77 12.20
CA PRO A 48 7.48 9.48 11.53
C PRO A 48 8.19 9.59 10.18
N THR A 49 9.02 8.61 9.85
CA THR A 49 9.60 8.48 8.51
C THR A 49 8.49 8.21 7.50
N PRO A 50 8.76 8.31 6.18
CA PRO A 50 7.77 7.93 5.17
C PRO A 50 7.17 6.53 5.39
N PHE A 51 7.99 5.54 5.80
CA PHE A 51 7.52 4.21 6.16
C PHE A 51 6.69 4.20 7.46
N GLY A 52 7.07 5.03 8.44
CA GLY A 52 6.28 5.24 9.64
C GLY A 52 4.88 5.78 9.33
N TRP A 53 4.78 6.80 8.46
CA TRP A 53 3.50 7.34 8.00
C TRP A 53 2.66 6.31 7.24
N TYR A 54 3.28 5.53 6.35
CA TYR A 54 2.61 4.43 5.66
C TYR A 54 2.00 3.42 6.64
N THR A 55 2.70 3.12 7.73
CA THR A 55 2.21 2.22 8.78
C THR A 55 1.06 2.83 9.58
N LEU A 56 1.16 4.12 9.95
CA LEU A 56 0.11 4.82 10.71
C LEU A 56 -1.16 5.02 9.88
N LEU A 57 -1.03 5.31 8.59
CA LEU A 57 -2.13 5.57 7.66
C LEU A 57 -2.63 4.30 6.97
N TRP A 58 -2.31 3.12 7.51
CA TRP A 58 -2.61 1.84 6.87
C TRP A 58 -4.10 1.66 6.56
N VAL A 59 -4.99 2.13 7.44
CA VAL A 59 -6.45 2.09 7.19
C VAL A 59 -6.83 2.90 5.95
N GLY A 60 -6.19 4.06 5.73
CA GLY A 60 -6.39 4.84 4.50
C GLY A 60 -5.90 4.11 3.25
N VAL A 61 -4.77 3.39 3.36
CA VAL A 61 -4.26 2.54 2.27
C VAL A 61 -5.26 1.43 1.93
N LEU A 62 -5.88 0.80 2.95
CA LEU A 62 -6.92 -0.22 2.73
C LEU A 62 -8.14 0.34 2.02
N VAL A 63 -8.58 1.56 2.34
CA VAL A 63 -9.68 2.23 1.65
C VAL A 63 -9.34 2.44 0.17
N ILE A 64 -8.14 2.97 -0.12
CA ILE A 64 -7.67 3.17 -1.51
C ILE A 64 -7.65 1.83 -2.25
N VAL A 65 -7.03 0.81 -1.67
CA VAL A 65 -6.94 -0.53 -2.26
C VAL A 65 -8.32 -1.13 -2.53
N GLY A 66 -9.26 -1.00 -1.61
CA GLY A 66 -10.63 -1.47 -1.77
C GLY A 66 -11.37 -0.76 -2.91
N LEU A 67 -11.20 0.56 -3.04
CA LEU A 67 -11.80 1.34 -4.13
C LEU A 67 -11.25 0.90 -5.49
N PHE A 68 -9.93 0.81 -5.64
CA PHE A 68 -9.32 0.40 -6.91
C PHE A 68 -9.62 -1.06 -7.26
N GLY A 69 -9.58 -1.96 -6.27
CA GLY A 69 -10.00 -3.34 -6.46
C GLY A 69 -11.47 -3.45 -6.87
N GLY A 70 -12.37 -2.70 -6.24
CA GLY A 70 -13.79 -2.66 -6.60
C GLY A 70 -14.02 -2.17 -8.04
N VAL A 71 -13.34 -1.09 -8.44
CA VAL A 71 -13.40 -0.57 -9.82
C VAL A 71 -12.86 -1.59 -10.83
N GLU A 72 -11.72 -2.23 -10.55
CA GLU A 72 -11.15 -3.27 -11.42
C GLU A 72 -12.14 -4.44 -11.62
N LEU A 73 -12.83 -4.85 -10.56
CA LEU A 73 -13.81 -5.93 -10.62
C LEU A 73 -15.08 -5.53 -11.37
N GLN A 74 -15.58 -4.32 -11.18
CA GLN A 74 -16.71 -3.80 -11.96
C GLN A 74 -16.39 -3.77 -13.45
N ILE A 75 -15.20 -3.31 -13.83
CA ILE A 75 -14.75 -3.30 -15.23
C ILE A 75 -14.71 -4.72 -15.79
N LYS A 76 -14.17 -5.68 -15.03
CA LYS A 76 -14.12 -7.10 -15.45
C LYS A 76 -15.50 -7.76 -15.58
N GLN A 77 -16.52 -7.25 -14.90
CA GLN A 77 -17.89 -7.77 -14.98
C GLN A 77 -18.69 -7.15 -16.13
N LEU A 78 -18.28 -5.99 -16.64
CA LEU A 78 -18.96 -5.25 -17.71
C LEU A 78 -18.45 -5.61 -19.12
N GLY A 79 -17.31 -6.26 -19.23
CA GLY A 79 -16.72 -6.75 -20.49
C GLY A 79 -16.85 -8.26 -20.64
#